data_AF-A0AA36HQ08-F1
#
_entry.id   AF-A0AA36HQ08-F1
#
_cell.length_a   1.000
_cell.length_b   1.000
_cell.length_c   1.000
_cell.angle_alpha   90.00
_cell.angle_beta   90.00
_cell.angle_gamma   90.00
#
_symmetry.space_group_name_H-M   'P 1'
#
loop_
_entity.id
_entity.type
_entity.pdbx_description
1 polymer ?
#
loop_
_entity_poly.entity_id
_entity_poly.type
_entity_poly.pdbx_seq_one_letter_code
_entity_poly.pdbx_strand_id
1 'polypeptide(L)'
;WSCLGFAMLAPMLAGHARWASPIVTGALAKGEYVVPLPYSRWLLRSCGQFSLMTLGAAAHRRWGCCFLAFCCFVAGLNYWRKATYGLRRHADMAAVVLTLLYHSAVAFGLLGAGCAAARTALLVDPQRPLLGVGPWVPALGPAGYLLLTVAFIAMYCRARWFASRNEFHRSTPWHLAVHVTGNLGNLLMYPGLK
;
A
#
# COMPACT_ATOMS: atom_id res chain seq x y z
N TRP A 1 -24.07 -2.41 12.25
CA TRP A 1 -22.74 -2.58 12.88
C TRP A 1 -21.70 -2.83 11.79
N SER A 2 -20.97 -1.88 11.22
CA SER A 2 -20.89 -0.42 11.38
C SER A 2 -20.37 0.11 10.04
N CYS A 3 -21.15 0.95 9.36
CA CYS A 3 -20.96 1.42 7.98
C CYS A 3 -19.83 2.46 7.78
N LEU A 4 -18.77 2.43 8.58
CA LEU A 4 -17.70 3.44 8.56
C LEU A 4 -16.51 3.11 7.64
N GLY A 5 -16.39 1.85 7.17
CA GLY A 5 -15.32 1.45 6.24
C GLY A 5 -15.53 1.91 4.79
N PHE A 6 -16.77 2.16 4.38
CA PHE A 6 -17.09 2.59 3.01
C PHE A 6 -16.92 4.10 2.79
N ALA A 7 -16.95 4.92 3.84
CA ALA A 7 -16.87 6.37 3.74
C ALA A 7 -15.48 6.89 3.34
N MET A 8 -14.40 6.11 3.58
CA MET A 8 -13.04 6.46 3.11
C MET A 8 -12.73 5.91 1.71
N LEU A 9 -13.45 4.88 1.26
CA LEU A 9 -13.41 4.39 -0.13
C LEU A 9 -14.33 5.20 -1.05
N ALA A 10 -15.34 5.88 -0.50
CA ALA A 10 -16.26 6.71 -1.27
C ALA A 10 -15.55 7.84 -2.04
N PRO A 11 -14.54 8.58 -1.54
CA PRO A 11 -13.77 9.51 -2.37
C PRO A 11 -12.94 8.82 -3.47
N MET A 12 -12.51 7.57 -3.25
CA MET A 12 -11.77 6.78 -4.26
C MET A 12 -12.69 6.24 -5.37
N LEU A 13 -13.97 5.99 -5.07
CA LEU A 13 -14.97 5.47 -6.03
C LEU A 13 -15.90 6.56 -6.60
N ALA A 14 -16.33 7.52 -5.78
CA ALA A 14 -17.16 8.69 -6.14
C ALA A 14 -16.33 9.84 -6.76
N GLY A 15 -15.01 9.74 -6.74
CA GLY A 15 -14.10 10.52 -7.60
C GLY A 15 -14.27 10.23 -9.10
N HIS A 16 -15.34 9.57 -9.55
CA HIS A 16 -15.68 9.46 -10.95
C HIS A 16 -16.60 10.59 -11.46
N ALA A 17 -17.34 11.28 -10.58
CA ALA A 17 -18.40 12.21 -11.03
C ALA A 17 -17.96 13.68 -11.20
N ARG A 18 -16.82 14.10 -10.65
CA ARG A 18 -16.30 15.49 -10.76
C ARG A 18 -14.90 15.61 -11.37
N TRP A 19 -14.36 14.51 -11.86
CA TRP A 19 -13.05 14.46 -12.55
C TRP A 19 -13.21 14.39 -14.08
N ALA A 20 -14.36 14.83 -14.58
CA ALA A 20 -14.49 15.37 -15.92
C ALA A 20 -13.78 16.74 -15.96
N SER A 21 -12.47 16.75 -15.73
CA SER A 21 -11.64 17.78 -16.33
C SER A 21 -11.83 17.67 -17.85
N PRO A 22 -11.82 18.78 -18.61
CA PRO A 22 -11.84 18.75 -20.06
C PRO A 22 -10.49 18.25 -20.58
N ILE A 23 -10.14 17.01 -20.23
CA ILE A 23 -9.23 16.19 -21.00
C ILE A 23 -10.14 15.35 -21.87
N VAL A 24 -10.46 15.94 -23.03
CA VAL A 24 -10.43 15.22 -24.30
C VAL A 24 -11.52 14.13 -24.41
N THR A 25 -12.62 14.49 -25.08
CA THR A 25 -13.51 13.59 -25.84
C THR A 25 -12.79 12.83 -26.97
N GLY A 26 -11.47 12.98 -27.10
CA GLY A 26 -10.63 12.00 -27.78
C GLY A 26 -10.35 10.84 -26.83
N ALA A 27 -10.81 9.65 -27.20
CA ALA A 27 -10.27 8.43 -26.63
C ALA A 27 -8.74 8.54 -26.59
N LEU A 28 -8.14 8.58 -25.39
CA LEU A 28 -6.70 8.36 -25.24
C LEU A 28 -6.37 7.14 -26.10
N ALA A 29 -5.49 7.32 -27.09
CA ALA A 29 -5.28 6.31 -28.11
C ALA A 29 -4.92 4.99 -27.42
N LYS A 30 -5.47 3.88 -27.91
CA LYS A 30 -5.28 2.53 -27.37
C LYS A 30 -3.77 2.20 -27.33
N GLY A 31 -3.09 2.52 -26.22
CA GLY A 31 -1.63 2.46 -26.14
C GLY A 31 -0.96 3.56 -25.32
N GLU A 32 -1.66 4.62 -24.92
CA GLU A 32 -1.07 5.67 -24.08
C GLU A 32 -0.81 5.19 -22.64
N TYR A 33 0.39 5.49 -22.15
CA TYR A 33 0.84 5.14 -20.82
C TYR A 33 0.17 6.05 -19.77
N VAL A 34 -0.30 5.48 -18.66
CA VAL A 34 -0.86 6.23 -17.51
C VAL A 34 0.18 7.20 -16.90
N VAL A 35 1.47 6.92 -17.04
CA VAL A 35 2.58 7.72 -16.51
C VAL A 35 3.72 7.78 -17.53
N PRO A 36 4.38 8.93 -17.75
CA PRO A 36 5.52 9.02 -18.65
C PRO A 36 6.68 8.08 -18.26
N LEU A 37 7.39 7.57 -19.27
CA LEU A 37 8.50 6.59 -19.12
C LEU A 37 9.58 6.93 -18.07
N PRO A 38 10.07 8.18 -17.90
CA PRO A 38 11.09 8.44 -16.89
C PRO A 38 10.58 8.15 -15.47
N TYR A 39 9.31 8.43 -15.19
CA TYR A 39 8.71 8.20 -13.86
C TYR A 39 8.27 6.75 -13.66
N SER A 40 7.95 6.01 -14.74
CA SER A 40 7.59 4.59 -14.64
C SER A 40 8.77 3.72 -14.17
N ARG A 41 10.01 4.07 -14.49
CA ARG A 41 11.22 3.37 -13.99
C ARG A 41 11.38 3.50 -12.47
N TRP A 42 11.01 4.64 -11.90
CA TRP A 42 11.03 4.84 -10.45
C TRP A 42 10.00 3.98 -9.76
N LEU A 43 8.81 3.87 -10.35
CA LEU A 43 7.74 2.97 -9.91
C LEU A 43 8.17 1.49 -9.95
N LEU A 44 8.95 1.07 -10.96
CA LEU A 44 9.49 -0.29 -10.99
C LEU A 44 10.44 -0.55 -9.81
N ARG A 45 11.35 0.39 -9.55
CA ARG A 45 12.29 0.27 -8.42
C ARG A 45 11.56 0.20 -7.09
N SER A 46 10.48 0.98 -6.92
CA SER A 46 9.65 0.89 -5.72
C SER A 46 8.91 -0.43 -5.60
N CYS A 47 8.54 -1.08 -6.72
CA CYS A 47 7.98 -2.43 -6.66
C CYS A 47 8.95 -3.46 -6.10
N GLY A 48 10.26 -3.29 -6.29
CA GLY A 48 11.28 -4.09 -5.62
C GLY A 48 11.27 -3.97 -4.10
N GLN A 49 10.63 -2.95 -3.52
CA GLN A 49 10.45 -2.86 -2.07
C GLN A 49 9.40 -3.86 -1.56
N PHE A 50 8.42 -4.26 -2.39
CA PHE A 50 7.43 -5.28 -2.01
C PHE A 50 8.05 -6.68 -1.89
N SER A 51 9.15 -6.97 -2.57
CA SER A 51 9.85 -8.25 -2.37
C SER A 51 10.48 -8.29 -0.97
N LEU A 52 10.98 -7.17 -0.45
CA LEU A 52 11.47 -7.10 0.94
C LEU A 52 10.34 -7.35 1.95
N MET A 53 9.15 -6.81 1.70
CA MET A 53 7.97 -7.08 2.53
C MET A 53 7.56 -8.55 2.47
N THR A 54 7.57 -9.15 1.28
CA THR A 54 7.26 -10.58 1.08
C THR A 54 8.24 -11.46 1.86
N LEU A 55 9.54 -11.17 1.76
CA LEU A 55 10.59 -11.88 2.49
C LEU A 55 10.46 -11.68 4.00
N GLY A 56 10.19 -10.45 4.46
CA GLY A 56 9.95 -10.15 5.88
C GLY A 56 8.76 -10.92 6.43
N ALA A 57 7.63 -10.94 5.71
CA ALA A 57 6.46 -11.71 6.10
C ALA A 57 6.77 -13.22 6.18
N ALA A 58 7.51 -13.75 5.21
CA ALA A 58 7.95 -15.15 5.20
C ALA A 58 8.87 -15.48 6.39
N ALA A 59 9.85 -14.62 6.70
CA ALA A 59 10.75 -14.77 7.84
C ALA A 59 10.00 -14.86 9.18
N HIS A 60 8.87 -14.15 9.29
CA HIS A 60 8.00 -14.20 10.47
C HIS A 60 6.89 -15.26 10.39
N ARG A 61 6.89 -16.12 9.37
CA ARG A 61 5.89 -17.17 9.11
C ARG A 61 4.46 -16.62 8.95
N ARG A 62 4.32 -15.40 8.43
CA ARG A 62 3.04 -14.72 8.15
C ARG A 62 2.60 -14.97 6.72
N TRP A 63 2.18 -16.21 6.43
CA TRP A 63 1.91 -16.66 5.06
C TRP A 63 0.80 -15.87 4.34
N GLY A 64 -0.26 -15.47 5.04
CA GLY A 64 -1.31 -14.61 4.46
C GLY A 64 -0.78 -13.24 4.03
N CYS A 65 0.02 -12.59 4.89
CA CYS A 65 0.70 -11.34 4.57
C CYS A 65 1.69 -11.53 3.40
N CYS A 66 2.45 -12.63 3.41
CA CYS A 66 3.41 -12.98 2.36
C CYS A 66 2.72 -13.16 0.99
N PHE A 67 1.62 -13.92 0.95
CA PHE A 67 0.84 -14.14 -0.28
C PHE A 67 0.31 -12.83 -0.85
N LEU A 68 -0.31 -11.99 -0.02
CA LEU A 68 -0.84 -10.68 -0.45
C LEU A 68 0.27 -9.72 -0.89
N ALA A 69 1.40 -9.70 -0.17
CA ALA A 69 2.60 -8.97 -0.54
C ALA A 69 3.10 -9.36 -1.93
N PHE A 70 3.16 -10.67 -2.20
CA PHE A 70 3.55 -11.22 -3.48
C PHE A 70 2.55 -10.85 -4.58
N CYS A 71 1.25 -10.90 -4.32
CA CYS A 71 0.23 -10.43 -5.25
C CYS A 71 0.42 -8.93 -5.61
N CYS A 72 0.70 -8.08 -4.62
CA CYS A 72 1.02 -6.67 -4.86
C CYS A 72 2.31 -6.49 -5.68
N PHE A 73 3.34 -7.29 -5.42
CA PHE A 73 4.57 -7.30 -6.21
C PHE A 73 4.28 -7.65 -7.68
N VAL A 74 3.52 -8.72 -7.92
CA VAL A 74 3.11 -9.14 -9.27
C VAL A 74 2.24 -8.08 -9.95
N ALA A 75 1.30 -7.46 -9.23
CA ALA A 75 0.50 -6.34 -9.72
C ALA A 75 1.39 -5.13 -10.11
N GLY A 76 2.43 -4.83 -9.32
CA GLY A 76 3.41 -3.80 -9.61
C GLY A 76 4.23 -4.07 -10.88
N LEU A 77 4.76 -5.30 -11.03
CA LEU A 77 5.45 -5.72 -12.26
C LEU A 77 4.54 -5.67 -13.48
N ASN A 78 3.29 -6.11 -13.30
CA ASN A 78 2.28 -6.08 -14.34
C ASN A 78 1.98 -4.66 -14.80
N TYR A 79 1.76 -3.76 -13.84
CA TYR A 79 1.51 -2.34 -14.09
C TYR A 79 2.68 -1.70 -14.86
N TRP A 80 3.92 -1.99 -14.46
CA TRP A 80 5.10 -1.46 -15.14
C TRP A 80 5.18 -1.89 -16.61
N ARG A 81 4.90 -3.16 -16.92
CA ARG A 81 5.01 -3.68 -18.30
C ARG A 81 4.08 -2.97 -19.27
N LYS A 82 2.87 -2.59 -18.85
CA LYS A 82 1.89 -1.89 -19.71
C LYS A 82 0.86 -1.15 -18.85
N ALA A 83 1.23 0.06 -18.40
CA ALA A 83 0.37 0.94 -17.61
C ALA A 83 -0.78 1.48 -18.48
N THR A 84 -1.85 0.70 -18.58
CA THR A 84 -3.04 1.00 -19.38
C THR A 84 -4.28 1.03 -18.51
N TYR A 85 -5.27 1.82 -18.91
CA TYR A 85 -6.60 1.83 -18.28
C TYR A 85 -7.34 0.52 -18.63
N GLY A 86 -8.15 0.00 -17.70
CA GLY A 86 -8.98 -1.20 -17.92
C GLY A 86 -9.08 -2.13 -16.70
N LEU A 87 -9.70 -3.31 -16.91
CA LEU A 87 -9.93 -4.33 -15.87
C LEU A 87 -8.67 -4.74 -15.11
N ARG A 88 -7.54 -4.83 -15.81
CA ARG A 88 -6.24 -5.15 -15.20
C ARG A 88 -5.88 -4.17 -14.09
N ARG A 89 -6.03 -2.87 -14.34
CA ARG A 89 -5.76 -1.84 -13.35
C ARG A 89 -6.70 -1.94 -12.15
N HIS A 90 -7.96 -2.30 -12.37
CA HIS A 90 -8.91 -2.53 -11.27
C HIS A 90 -8.49 -3.72 -10.40
N ALA A 91 -8.01 -4.82 -11.01
CA ALA A 91 -7.48 -5.95 -10.28
C ALA A 91 -6.22 -5.59 -9.46
N ASP A 92 -5.29 -4.82 -10.06
CA ASP A 92 -4.08 -4.36 -9.37
C ASP A 92 -4.43 -3.48 -8.14
N MET A 93 -5.38 -2.55 -8.30
CA MET A 93 -5.85 -1.70 -7.20
C MET A 93 -6.61 -2.51 -6.14
N ALA A 94 -7.41 -3.50 -6.53
CA ALA A 94 -8.08 -4.39 -5.61
C ALA A 94 -7.09 -5.20 -4.77
N ALA A 95 -6.00 -5.70 -5.36
CA ALA A 95 -4.95 -6.41 -4.64
C ALA A 95 -4.30 -5.52 -3.55
N VAL A 96 -4.04 -4.25 -3.86
CA VAL A 96 -3.50 -3.28 -2.88
C VAL A 96 -4.49 -3.00 -1.76
N VAL A 97 -5.77 -2.76 -2.10
CA VAL A 97 -6.82 -2.50 -1.10
C VAL A 97 -7.03 -3.72 -0.18
N LEU A 98 -7.10 -4.92 -0.74
CA LEU A 98 -7.22 -6.16 0.03
C LEU A 98 -6.00 -6.38 0.93
N THR A 99 -4.80 -6.09 0.44
CA THR A 99 -3.57 -6.16 1.23
C THR A 99 -3.63 -5.21 2.42
N LEU A 100 -4.03 -3.95 2.21
CA LEU A 100 -4.15 -2.95 3.25
C LEU A 100 -5.18 -3.34 4.32
N LEU A 101 -6.36 -3.80 3.89
CA LEU A 101 -7.42 -4.25 4.79
C LEU A 101 -6.99 -5.47 5.61
N TYR A 102 -6.35 -6.45 4.96
CA TYR A 102 -5.89 -7.66 5.63
C TYR A 102 -4.81 -7.35 6.66
N HIS A 103 -3.79 -6.57 6.32
CA HIS A 103 -2.74 -6.21 7.26
C HIS A 103 -3.28 -5.37 8.42
N SER A 104 -4.22 -4.46 8.15
CA SER A 104 -4.91 -3.73 9.22
C SER A 104 -5.66 -4.69 10.14
N ALA A 105 -6.44 -5.63 9.59
CA ALA A 105 -7.16 -6.62 10.39
C ALA A 105 -6.21 -7.48 11.24
N VAL A 106 -5.05 -7.86 10.71
CA VAL A 106 -4.00 -8.57 11.47
C VAL A 106 -3.41 -7.68 12.57
N ALA A 107 -3.07 -6.43 12.27
CA ALA A 107 -2.54 -5.46 13.23
C ALA A 107 -3.48 -5.28 14.44
N PHE A 108 -4.77 -5.18 14.17
CA PHE A 108 -5.82 -5.02 15.18
C PHE A 108 -6.26 -6.34 15.85
N GLY A 109 -5.67 -7.47 15.48
CA GLY A 109 -6.02 -8.79 16.01
C GLY A 109 -7.42 -9.26 15.63
N LEU A 110 -7.99 -8.74 14.55
CA LEU A 110 -9.25 -9.23 13.97
C LEU A 110 -9.06 -10.52 13.16
N LEU A 111 -7.84 -10.76 12.67
CA LEU A 111 -7.46 -11.98 11.94
C LEU A 111 -6.16 -12.57 12.51
N GLY A 112 -6.21 -13.85 12.89
CA GLY A 112 -5.05 -14.57 13.42
C GLY A 112 -4.61 -14.09 14.80
N ALA A 113 -3.36 -14.38 15.15
CA ALA A 113 -2.75 -13.94 16.39
C ALA A 113 -2.19 -12.51 16.22
N GLY A 114 -2.99 -11.51 16.60
CA GLY A 114 -2.62 -10.09 16.51
C GLY A 114 -1.50 -9.68 17.47
N CYS A 115 -1.22 -8.38 17.54
CA CYS A 115 -0.32 -7.85 18.56
C CYS A 115 -0.89 -8.10 19.96
N ALA A 116 -0.05 -8.52 20.91
CA ALA A 116 -0.42 -8.78 22.30
C ALA A 116 -1.07 -7.59 23.03
N ALA A 117 -0.78 -6.39 22.54
CA ALA A 117 -0.97 -5.15 23.27
C ALA A 117 -2.38 -4.58 23.13
N ALA A 118 -2.69 -3.64 24.01
CA ALA A 118 -3.89 -2.82 23.92
C ALA A 118 -4.07 -2.22 22.52
N ARG A 119 -5.31 -2.10 22.04
CA ARG A 119 -5.65 -1.50 20.74
C ARG A 119 -5.12 -0.07 20.55
N THR A 120 -4.70 0.58 21.64
CA THR A 120 -4.17 1.94 21.70
C THR A 120 -2.64 1.99 21.71
N ALA A 121 -1.92 0.86 21.78
CA ALA A 121 -0.47 0.85 21.85
C ALA A 121 0.16 1.32 20.54
N LEU A 122 1.05 2.31 20.65
CA LEU A 122 1.83 2.83 19.51
C LEU A 122 2.96 1.86 19.13
N LEU A 123 3.71 1.43 20.15
CA LEU A 123 4.81 0.47 20.06
C LEU A 123 4.55 -0.67 21.03
N VAL A 124 5.09 -1.85 20.72
CA VAL A 124 4.96 -3.06 21.53
C VAL A 124 6.30 -3.80 21.58
N ASP A 125 6.47 -4.61 22.61
CA ASP A 125 7.68 -5.43 22.72
C ASP A 125 7.75 -6.45 21.58
N PRO A 126 8.88 -6.48 20.85
CA PRO A 126 9.06 -7.44 19.76
C PRO A 126 9.05 -8.86 20.32
N GLN A 127 8.31 -9.76 19.67
CA GLN A 127 8.29 -11.19 19.95
C GLN A 127 9.40 -11.93 19.19
N ARG A 128 9.92 -11.34 18.11
CA ARG A 128 10.97 -11.88 17.25
C ARG A 128 11.88 -10.76 16.71
N PRO A 129 13.12 -11.05 16.28
CA PRO A 129 13.96 -10.07 15.58
C PRO A 129 13.36 -9.59 14.25
N LEU A 130 13.69 -8.38 13.81
CA LEU A 130 13.07 -7.75 12.63
C LEU A 130 13.07 -8.61 11.35
N LEU A 131 14.16 -9.32 11.07
CA LEU A 131 14.31 -10.19 9.88
C LEU A 131 14.60 -11.64 10.27
N GLY A 132 14.16 -12.08 11.45
CA GLY A 132 14.51 -13.39 12.02
C GLY A 132 15.94 -13.49 12.58
N VAL A 133 16.84 -12.61 12.11
CA VAL A 133 18.16 -12.33 12.69
C VAL A 133 18.33 -10.81 12.86
N GLY A 134 19.13 -10.38 13.83
CA GLY A 134 19.47 -8.97 14.03
C GLY A 134 18.79 -8.30 15.23
N PRO A 135 18.67 -6.96 15.23
CA PRO A 135 18.28 -6.22 16.42
C PRO A 135 16.82 -6.44 16.79
N TRP A 136 16.56 -6.41 18.10
CA TRP A 136 15.23 -6.32 18.68
C TRP A 136 14.78 -4.87 18.60
N VAL A 137 14.14 -4.52 17.48
CA VAL A 137 13.53 -3.20 17.29
C VAL A 137 12.11 -3.24 17.86
N PRO A 138 11.65 -2.20 18.58
CA PRO A 138 10.26 -2.09 19.01
C PRO A 138 9.31 -2.35 17.83
N ALA A 139 8.35 -3.23 18.04
CA ALA A 139 7.37 -3.54 17.02
C ALA A 139 6.26 -2.48 17.02
N LEU A 140 5.62 -2.31 15.87
CA LEU A 140 4.53 -1.37 15.74
C LEU A 140 3.25 -1.98 16.35
N GLY A 141 2.67 -1.28 17.32
CA GLY A 141 1.37 -1.63 17.86
C GLY A 141 0.22 -1.23 16.94
N PRO A 142 -1.03 -1.60 17.28
CA PRO A 142 -2.19 -1.31 16.43
C PRO A 142 -2.39 0.19 16.14
N ALA A 143 -2.15 1.05 17.14
CA ALA A 143 -2.28 2.50 16.95
C ALA A 143 -1.15 3.06 16.07
N GLY A 144 0.08 2.56 16.23
CA GLY A 144 1.19 2.95 15.35
C GLY A 144 0.94 2.54 13.91
N TYR A 145 0.40 1.33 13.70
CA TYR A 145 0.04 0.83 12.38
C TYR A 145 -1.08 1.67 11.75
N LEU A 146 -2.07 2.07 12.55
CA LEU A 146 -3.13 2.98 12.10
C LEU A 146 -2.57 4.34 11.68
N LEU A 147 -1.66 4.92 12.46
CA LEU A 147 -1.04 6.21 12.12
C LEU A 147 -0.26 6.13 10.81
N LEU A 148 0.53 5.07 10.60
CA LEU A 148 1.22 4.86 9.32
C LEU A 148 0.24 4.60 8.17
N THR A 149 -0.89 3.94 8.42
CA THR A 149 -1.96 3.75 7.43
C THR A 149 -2.61 5.07 7.04
N VAL A 150 -2.90 5.95 8.01
CA VAL A 150 -3.42 7.29 7.75
C VAL A 150 -2.39 8.13 6.97
N ALA A 151 -1.12 8.06 7.35
CA ALA A 151 -0.04 8.72 6.63
C ALA A 151 0.08 8.20 5.18
N PHE A 152 0.03 6.88 4.98
CA PHE A 152 0.00 6.25 3.67
C PHE A 152 -1.14 6.79 2.80
N ILE A 153 -2.37 6.86 3.34
CA ILE A 153 -3.54 7.38 2.63
C ILE A 153 -3.34 8.86 2.27
N ALA A 154 -2.87 9.68 3.22
CA ALA A 154 -2.61 11.10 2.99
C ALA A 154 -1.56 11.32 1.89
N MET A 155 -0.45 10.56 1.91
CA MET A 155 0.58 10.61 0.87
C MET A 155 0.04 10.16 -0.49
N TYR A 156 -0.80 9.13 -0.53
CA TYR A 156 -1.44 8.68 -1.77
C TYR A 156 -2.36 9.75 -2.34
N CYS A 157 -3.23 10.34 -1.52
CA CYS A 157 -4.10 11.46 -1.91
C CYS A 157 -3.28 12.64 -2.45
N ARG A 158 -2.16 12.98 -1.79
CA ARG A 158 -1.24 14.03 -2.24
C ARG A 158 -0.59 13.69 -3.58
N ALA A 159 -0.13 12.45 -3.77
CA ALA A 159 0.41 11.98 -5.04
C ALA A 159 -0.62 12.11 -6.17
N ARG A 160 -1.87 11.71 -5.91
CA ARG A 160 -2.97 11.80 -6.88
C ARG A 160 -3.34 13.25 -7.22
N TRP A 161 -3.29 14.15 -6.25
CA TRP A 161 -3.54 15.58 -6.44
C TRP A 161 -2.53 16.24 -7.38
N PHE A 162 -1.25 15.85 -7.31
CA PHE A 162 -0.25 16.31 -8.29
C PHE A 162 -0.42 15.63 -9.65
N ALA A 163 -0.71 14.33 -9.68
CA ALA A 163 -0.90 13.58 -10.93
C ALA A 163 -2.07 14.14 -11.74
N SER A 164 -3.15 14.58 -11.08
CA SER A 164 -4.31 15.18 -11.77
C SER A 164 -4.02 16.55 -12.40
N ARG A 165 -2.89 17.17 -12.07
CA ARG A 165 -2.39 18.42 -12.67
C ARG A 165 -1.27 18.16 -13.69
N ASN A 166 -1.03 16.91 -14.05
CA ASN A 166 0.11 16.47 -14.88
C ASN A 166 1.48 16.82 -14.27
N GLU A 167 1.56 17.10 -12.96
CA GLU A 167 2.79 17.41 -12.23
C GLU A 167 3.49 16.12 -11.77
N PHE A 168 3.84 15.23 -12.72
CA PHE A 168 4.38 13.89 -12.41
C PHE A 168 5.72 13.92 -11.64
N HIS A 169 6.53 14.94 -11.83
CA HIS A 169 7.78 15.15 -11.09
C HIS A 169 7.56 15.34 -9.59
N ARG A 170 6.42 15.94 -9.19
CA ARG A 170 6.02 16.06 -7.77
C ARG A 170 5.22 14.87 -7.28
N SER A 171 4.37 14.29 -8.15
CA SER A 171 3.57 13.11 -7.81
C SER A 171 4.43 11.89 -7.47
N THR A 172 5.50 11.66 -8.24
CA THR A 172 6.33 10.44 -8.15
C THR A 172 7.00 10.28 -6.78
N PRO A 173 7.66 11.31 -6.19
CA PRO A 173 8.20 11.21 -4.84
C PRO A 173 7.16 10.89 -3.77
N TRP A 174 5.96 11.48 -3.83
CA TRP A 174 4.87 11.15 -2.90
C TRP A 174 4.43 9.71 -3.04
N HIS A 175 4.32 9.21 -4.28
CA HIS A 175 3.99 7.82 -4.53
C HIS A 175 5.09 6.86 -4.04
N LEU A 176 6.36 7.24 -4.17
CA LEU A 176 7.47 6.48 -3.59
C LEU A 176 7.38 6.45 -2.06
N ALA A 177 7.05 7.59 -1.44
CA ALA A 177 6.84 7.68 0.00
C ALA A 177 5.72 6.74 0.48
N VAL A 178 4.62 6.63 -0.28
CA VAL A 178 3.54 5.64 -0.02
C VAL A 178 4.11 4.21 0.08
N HIS A 179 4.97 3.79 -0.86
CA HIS A 179 5.59 2.46 -0.82
C HIS A 179 6.51 2.29 0.40
N VAL A 180 7.37 3.27 0.67
CA VAL A 180 8.28 3.24 1.81
C VAL A 180 7.52 3.15 3.13
N THR A 181 6.51 4.00 3.33
CA THR A 181 5.68 4.03 4.53
C THR A 181 4.91 2.72 4.72
N GLY A 182 4.29 2.19 3.66
CA GLY A 182 3.56 0.92 3.72
C GLY A 182 4.46 -0.25 4.07
N ASN A 183 5.63 -0.36 3.42
CA ASN A 183 6.60 -1.42 3.69
C ASN A 183 7.18 -1.32 5.10
N LEU A 184 7.51 -0.12 5.57
CA LEU A 184 8.00 0.11 6.92
C LEU A 184 6.95 -0.29 7.97
N GLY A 185 5.69 0.11 7.79
CA GLY A 185 4.62 -0.25 8.71
C GLY A 185 4.42 -1.77 8.81
N ASN A 186 4.48 -2.48 7.68
CA ASN A 186 4.36 -3.93 7.65
C ASN A 186 5.56 -4.63 8.30
N LEU A 187 6.79 -4.21 7.97
CA LEU A 187 8.01 -4.79 8.54
C LEU A 187 8.11 -4.56 10.05
N LEU A 188 7.71 -3.39 10.55
CA LEU A 188 7.72 -3.10 11.98
C LEU A 188 6.56 -3.79 12.72
N MET A 189 5.46 -4.12 12.05
CA MET A 189 4.35 -4.85 12.65
C MET A 189 4.68 -6.34 12.88
N TYR A 190 5.28 -7.01 11.89
CA TYR A 190 5.46 -8.48 11.94
C TYR A 190 6.15 -9.02 13.21
N PRO A 191 7.20 -8.37 13.74
CA PRO A 191 7.85 -8.77 14.99
C PRO A 191 6.94 -8.75 16.21
N GLY A 192 5.89 -7.92 16.23
CA GLY A 192 4.98 -7.76 17.37
C GLY A 192 3.77 -8.69 17.35
N LEU A 193 3.55 -9.39 16.23
CA LEU A 193 2.47 -10.37 16.09
C LEU A 193 2.82 -11.65 16.86
N LYS A 194 1.81 -12.25 17.50
CA LYS A 194 1.96 -13.53 18.24
C LYS A 194 2.04 -14.74 17.31
#